data_AF-A0A6N9A7P8-F1
#
_entry.id   AF-A0A6N9A7P8-F1
#
_cell.length_a   1.000
_cell.length_b   1.000
_cell.length_c   1.000
_cell.angle_alpha   90.00
_cell.angle_beta   90.00
_cell.angle_gamma   90.00
#
_symmetry.space_group_name_H-M   'P 1'
#
loop_
_entity.id
_entity.type
_entity.pdbx_description
1 polymer ?
#
loop_
_entity_poly.entity_id
_entity_poly.type
_entity_poly.pdbx_seq_one_letter_code
_entity_poly.pdbx_strand_id
1 'polypeptide(L)'
;MTIWFLVGFVGLTATFEPGSQLGSILLGCWFATVLVWWGVDAAFIGKWTGSFQSEYSEAERKLLVEDAAKELTVPFLRAAQRHGGKLTVTQASMATGLGLEEAELCLVEMSRSGHVDIENTDDGSLLFCFGDLPEFDTEEALREAHLEGQALAMEGMQEALEHQAEEAHKEERRSETRAATKTGVAAGIAMVAARALMGTLDDGDDE
;
A
#
# COMPACT_ATOMS: atom_id res chain seq x y z
N MET A 1 37.17 23.31 17.35
CA MET A 1 36.66 22.66 18.59
C MET A 1 35.66 21.52 18.34
N THR A 2 35.24 21.26 17.11
CA THR A 2 34.25 20.21 16.75
C THR A 2 34.84 18.80 16.57
N ILE A 3 36.13 18.69 16.24
CA ILE A 3 36.77 17.40 15.94
C ILE A 3 37.04 16.55 17.20
N TRP A 4 37.26 17.18 18.36
CA TRP A 4 37.51 16.45 19.62
C TRP A 4 36.25 15.79 20.20
N PHE A 5 35.05 16.25 19.85
CA PHE A 5 33.79 15.66 20.33
C PHE A 5 33.41 14.35 19.61
N LEU A 6 33.82 14.18 18.35
CA LEU A 6 33.54 12.97 17.57
C LEU A 6 34.36 11.76 18.05
N VAL A 7 35.59 11.96 18.52
CA VAL A 7 36.47 10.87 18.98
C VAL A 7 36.05 10.32 20.35
N GLY A 8 35.48 11.16 21.23
CA GLY A 8 34.92 10.70 22.50
C GLY A 8 33.61 9.93 22.37
N PHE A 9 32.85 10.16 21.29
CA PHE A 9 31.52 9.58 21.09
C PHE A 9 31.55 8.12 20.62
N VAL A 10 32.50 7.77 19.74
CA VAL A 10 32.64 6.38 19.24
C VAL A 10 33.03 5.41 20.37
N GLY A 11 33.69 5.89 21.43
CA GLY A 11 34.03 5.08 22.60
C GLY A 11 32.86 4.80 23.55
N LEU A 12 31.83 5.66 23.59
CA LEU A 12 30.74 5.57 24.57
C LEU A 12 29.55 4.74 24.07
N THR A 13 29.36 4.62 22.75
CA THR A 13 28.27 3.81 22.17
C THR A 13 28.62 2.31 22.08
N ALA A 14 29.89 1.94 22.29
CA ALA A 14 30.35 0.55 22.20
C ALA A 14 30.00 -0.34 23.40
N THR A 15 29.49 0.23 24.50
CA THR A 15 29.16 -0.51 25.73
C THR A 15 27.66 -0.59 26.05
N PHE A 16 26.78 -0.13 25.16
CA PHE A 16 25.33 -0.13 25.42
C PHE A 16 24.61 -1.24 24.63
N GLU A 17 23.93 -2.13 25.34
CA GLU A 17 23.10 -3.17 24.72
C GLU A 17 21.91 -2.52 23.97
N PRO A 18 21.77 -2.76 22.65
CA PRO A 18 20.64 -2.28 21.89
C PRO A 18 19.37 -2.99 22.36
N GLY A 19 18.45 -2.23 22.99
CA GLY A 19 17.17 -2.74 23.49
C GLY A 19 16.80 -2.28 24.91
N SER A 20 17.72 -1.67 25.66
CA SER A 20 17.41 -1.14 26.99
C SER A 20 16.66 0.20 26.92
N GLN A 21 15.60 0.35 27.73
CA GLN A 21 14.78 1.56 27.84
C GLN A 21 15.60 2.81 28.24
N LEU A 22 16.71 2.61 28.96
CA LEU A 22 17.65 3.67 29.30
C LEU A 22 18.44 4.18 28.07
N GLY A 23 18.67 3.32 27.08
CA GLY A 23 19.38 3.68 25.85
C GLY A 23 18.59 4.64 24.97
N SER A 24 17.27 4.44 24.85
CA SER A 24 16.40 5.33 24.07
C SER A 24 16.23 6.70 24.73
N ILE A 25 16.13 6.76 26.07
CA ILE A 25 16.06 8.02 26.82
C ILE A 25 17.36 8.83 26.66
N LEU A 26 18.53 8.17 26.78
CA LEU A 26 19.82 8.84 26.64
C LEU A 26 20.06 9.31 25.19
N LEU A 27 19.63 8.53 24.18
CA LEU A 27 19.70 8.94 22.78
C LEU A 27 18.80 10.16 22.50
N GLY A 28 17.59 10.18 23.07
CA GLY A 28 16.67 11.31 22.98
C GLY A 28 17.21 12.58 23.64
N CYS A 29 17.76 12.47 24.85
CA CYS A 29 18.42 13.59 25.54
C CYS A 29 19.61 14.13 24.75
N TRP A 30 20.40 13.25 24.13
CA TRP A 30 21.55 13.66 23.32
C TRP A 30 21.11 14.42 22.06
N PHE A 31 20.11 13.91 21.34
CA PHE A 31 19.54 14.60 20.17
C PHE A 31 18.99 15.99 20.53
N ALA A 32 18.32 16.11 21.68
CA ALA A 32 17.84 17.40 22.18
C ALA A 32 18.99 18.38 22.40
N THR A 33 20.11 17.95 23.02
CA THR A 33 21.29 18.81 23.16
C THR A 33 21.93 19.20 21.84
N VAL A 34 22.01 18.30 20.86
CA VAL A 34 22.56 18.61 19.52
C VAL A 34 21.68 19.62 18.79
N LEU A 35 20.36 19.49 18.88
CA LEU A 35 19.39 20.40 18.26
C LEU A 35 19.44 21.81 18.89
N VAL A 36 19.56 21.90 20.22
CA VAL A 36 19.75 23.17 20.93
C VAL A 36 21.07 23.84 20.52
N TRP A 37 22.14 23.07 20.33
CA TRP A 37 23.44 23.60 19.89
C TRP A 37 23.46 24.06 18.43
N TRP A 38 22.56 23.53 17.59
CA TRP A 38 22.34 23.97 16.21
C TRP A 38 21.43 25.20 16.08
N GLY A 39 21.01 25.80 17.20
CA GLY A 39 20.16 26.99 17.18
C GLY A 39 18.72 26.72 16.74
N VAL A 40 18.27 25.46 16.81
CA VAL A 40 16.85 25.14 16.69
C VAL A 40 16.18 25.61 17.99
N ASP A 41 15.45 26.71 17.89
CA ASP A 41 14.77 27.33 19.02
C ASP A 41 13.80 26.32 19.65
N ALA A 42 13.72 26.25 20.98
CA ALA A 42 12.85 25.29 21.69
C ALA A 42 11.37 25.45 21.29
N ALA A 43 10.99 26.65 20.86
CA ALA A 43 9.69 26.96 20.28
C ALA A 43 9.39 26.18 18.98
N PHE A 44 10.40 25.82 18.18
CA PHE A 44 10.23 25.04 16.95
C PHE A 44 9.90 23.57 17.25
N ILE A 45 10.52 22.97 18.28
CA ILE A 45 10.23 21.58 18.69
C ILE A 45 8.81 21.47 19.27
N GLY A 46 8.39 22.45 20.07
CA GLY A 46 7.01 22.53 20.57
C GLY A 46 5.98 22.75 19.45
N LYS A 47 6.32 23.55 18.43
CA LYS A 47 5.44 23.79 17.28
C LYS A 47 5.40 22.61 16.31
N TRP A 48 6.50 21.88 16.11
CA TRP A 48 6.57 20.73 15.20
C TRP A 48 5.89 19.48 15.78
N THR A 49 5.88 19.32 17.11
CA THR A 49 5.09 18.26 17.78
C THR A 49 3.61 18.62 17.92
N GLY A 50 3.25 19.91 17.93
CA GLY A 50 1.86 20.38 17.93
C GLY A 50 1.20 20.54 16.54
N SER A 51 1.95 20.58 15.44
CA SER A 51 1.40 20.88 14.09
C SER A 51 0.83 19.68 13.33
N PHE A 52 0.85 18.47 13.88
CA PHE A 52 0.02 17.36 13.35
C PHE A 52 -1.38 17.33 13.97
N GLN A 53 -1.65 18.21 14.95
CA GLN A 53 -2.95 18.36 15.56
C GLN A 53 -3.85 19.17 14.62
N SER A 54 -4.58 18.47 13.75
CA SER A 54 -5.55 19.08 12.84
C SER A 54 -6.51 20.00 13.61
N GLU A 55 -6.75 21.17 13.03
CA GLU A 55 -7.57 22.28 13.53
C GLU A 55 -9.09 21.97 13.56
N TYR A 56 -9.47 20.78 14.03
CA TYR A 56 -10.85 20.47 14.38
C TYR A 56 -11.04 20.73 15.87
N SER A 57 -12.00 21.60 16.17
CA SER A 57 -12.49 21.90 17.51
C SER A 57 -12.68 20.59 18.29
N GLU A 58 -12.21 20.53 19.54
CA GLU A 58 -12.35 19.37 20.42
C GLU A 58 -13.81 18.87 20.50
N ALA A 59 -14.78 19.79 20.36
CA ALA A 59 -16.21 19.48 20.31
C ALA A 59 -16.64 18.84 18.98
N GLU A 60 -16.07 19.25 17.85
CA GLU A 60 -16.37 18.67 16.53
C GLU A 60 -15.75 17.28 16.38
N ARG A 61 -14.52 17.07 16.88
CA ARG A 61 -13.93 15.72 16.94
C ARG A 61 -14.81 14.77 17.76
N LYS A 62 -15.31 15.23 18.91
CA LYS A 62 -16.13 14.40 19.80
C LYS A 62 -17.46 13.98 19.15
N LEU A 63 -18.13 14.90 18.44
CA LEU A 63 -19.36 14.61 17.71
C LEU A 63 -19.13 13.67 16.53
N LEU A 64 -18.09 13.92 15.72
CA LEU A 64 -17.75 13.07 14.59
C LEU A 64 -17.35 11.66 15.04
N VAL A 65 -16.66 11.55 16.17
CA VAL A 65 -16.23 10.26 16.72
C VAL A 65 -17.40 9.51 17.33
N GLU A 66 -18.38 10.18 17.93
CA GLU A 66 -19.54 9.47 18.48
C GLU A 66 -20.43 8.86 17.37
N ASP A 67 -20.61 9.58 16.26
CA ASP A 67 -21.35 9.06 15.09
C ASP A 67 -20.50 8.05 14.30
N ALA A 68 -19.21 8.33 14.10
CA ALA A 68 -18.29 7.40 13.44
C ALA A 68 -18.08 6.15 14.28
N ALA A 69 -18.04 6.22 15.61
CA ALA A 69 -17.94 5.04 16.46
C ALA A 69 -19.12 4.09 16.23
N LYS A 70 -20.35 4.60 16.06
CA LYS A 70 -21.53 3.76 15.77
C LYS A 70 -21.43 3.07 14.41
N GLU A 71 -20.96 3.78 13.38
CA GLU A 71 -20.81 3.22 12.02
C GLU A 71 -19.58 2.29 11.90
N LEU A 72 -18.49 2.64 12.58
CA LEU A 72 -17.21 1.92 12.59
C LEU A 72 -17.15 0.79 13.61
N THR A 73 -18.15 0.66 14.49
CA THR A 73 -18.28 -0.45 15.43
C THR A 73 -18.21 -1.79 14.69
N VAL A 74 -18.88 -1.95 13.55
CA VAL A 74 -18.88 -3.20 12.77
C VAL A 74 -17.48 -3.54 12.23
N PRO A 75 -16.75 -2.61 11.59
CA PRO A 75 -15.33 -2.80 11.23
C PRO A 75 -14.43 -3.19 12.41
N PHE A 76 -14.53 -2.49 13.55
CA PHE A 76 -13.70 -2.79 14.72
C PHE A 76 -14.03 -4.17 15.31
N LEU A 77 -15.30 -4.54 15.40
CA LEU A 77 -15.73 -5.87 15.85
C LEU A 77 -15.22 -6.96 14.91
N ARG A 78 -15.31 -6.76 13.59
CA ARG A 78 -14.78 -7.70 12.60
C ARG A 78 -13.26 -7.85 12.71
N ALA A 79 -12.56 -6.74 12.94
CA ALA A 79 -11.12 -6.77 13.16
C ALA A 79 -10.78 -7.52 14.46
N ALA A 80 -11.50 -7.25 15.54
CA ALA A 80 -11.29 -7.89 16.84
C ALA A 80 -11.55 -9.40 16.74
N GLN A 81 -12.60 -9.82 16.04
CA GLN A 81 -12.88 -11.24 15.77
C GLN A 81 -11.72 -11.94 15.06
N ARG A 82 -11.13 -11.32 14.03
CA ARG A 82 -9.95 -11.88 13.32
C ARG A 82 -8.73 -12.03 14.23
N HIS A 83 -8.66 -11.27 15.32
CA HIS A 83 -7.57 -11.27 16.28
C HIS A 83 -7.95 -11.90 17.63
N GLY A 84 -8.97 -12.77 17.65
CA GLY A 84 -9.34 -13.54 18.85
C GLY A 84 -10.00 -12.68 19.94
N GLY A 85 -10.77 -11.67 19.53
CA GLY A 85 -11.46 -10.73 20.42
C GLY A 85 -10.57 -9.63 21.00
N LYS A 86 -9.31 -9.53 20.57
CA LYS A 86 -8.35 -8.54 21.08
C LYS A 86 -7.79 -7.70 19.95
N LEU A 87 -7.61 -6.40 20.19
CA LEU A 87 -7.16 -5.49 19.16
C LEU A 87 -6.18 -4.46 19.74
N THR A 88 -5.08 -4.19 19.03
CA THR A 88 -4.25 -3.02 19.32
C THR A 88 -4.68 -1.83 18.47
N VAL A 89 -4.34 -0.61 18.89
CA VAL A 89 -4.63 0.61 18.12
C VAL A 89 -4.09 0.51 16.68
N THR A 90 -2.89 -0.04 16.50
CA THR A 90 -2.28 -0.22 15.18
C THR A 90 -3.06 -1.20 14.31
N GLN A 91 -3.49 -2.34 14.86
CA GLN A 91 -4.33 -3.30 14.14
C GLN A 91 -5.68 -2.69 13.76
N ALA A 92 -6.25 -1.88 14.65
CA ALA A 92 -7.49 -1.16 14.44
C ALA A 92 -7.37 -0.17 13.27
N SER A 93 -6.33 0.66 13.27
CA SER A 93 -6.01 1.60 12.19
C SER A 93 -5.81 0.87 10.85
N MET A 94 -5.10 -0.25 10.83
CA MET A 94 -4.90 -1.03 9.61
C MET A 94 -6.20 -1.65 9.08
N ALA A 95 -7.09 -2.10 9.97
CA ALA A 95 -8.33 -2.75 9.58
C ALA A 95 -9.41 -1.77 9.11
N THR A 96 -9.44 -0.56 9.67
CA THR A 96 -10.45 0.47 9.34
C THR A 96 -9.96 1.51 8.34
N GLY A 97 -8.65 1.63 8.14
CA GLY A 97 -8.01 2.66 7.31
C GLY A 97 -7.94 4.04 7.98
N LEU A 98 -8.32 4.15 9.25
CA LEU A 98 -8.25 5.39 10.02
C LEU A 98 -6.81 5.71 10.45
N GLY A 99 -6.54 6.97 10.78
CA GLY A 99 -5.31 7.35 11.47
C GLY A 99 -5.20 6.69 12.85
N LEU A 100 -3.97 6.52 13.37
CA LEU A 100 -3.73 5.94 14.70
C LEU A 100 -4.47 6.69 15.83
N GLU A 101 -4.43 8.03 15.81
CA GLU A 101 -5.09 8.87 16.81
C GLU A 101 -6.61 8.75 16.74
N GLU A 102 -7.19 8.71 15.54
CA GLU A 102 -8.63 8.56 15.32
C GLU A 102 -9.11 7.17 15.76
N ALA A 103 -8.34 6.13 15.45
CA ALA A 103 -8.63 4.77 15.85
C ALA A 103 -8.56 4.60 17.37
N GLU A 104 -7.54 5.17 18.02
CA GLU A 104 -7.41 5.18 19.49
C GLU A 104 -8.60 5.87 20.13
N LEU A 105 -8.97 7.05 19.64
CA LEU A 105 -10.04 7.84 20.19
C LEU A 105 -11.40 7.13 20.03
N CYS A 106 -11.65 6.48 18.89
CA CYS A 106 -12.83 5.63 18.70
C CYS A 106 -12.86 4.46 19.69
N LEU A 107 -11.74 3.74 19.86
CA LEU A 107 -11.65 2.59 20.76
C LEU A 107 -11.83 2.99 22.24
N VAL A 108 -11.27 4.13 22.64
CA VAL A 108 -11.46 4.69 23.99
C VAL A 108 -12.93 5.07 24.23
N GLU A 109 -13.62 5.63 23.23
CA GLU A 109 -15.04 5.96 23.35
C GLU A 109 -15.93 4.70 23.38
N MET A 110 -15.56 3.66 22.61
CA MET A 110 -16.18 2.34 22.70
C MET A 110 -15.96 1.69 24.08
N SER A 111 -14.80 1.92 24.70
CA SER A 111 -14.56 1.46 26.07
C SER A 111 -15.42 2.21 27.09
N ARG A 112 -15.55 3.54 26.97
CA ARG A 112 -16.42 4.34 27.84
C ARG A 112 -17.89 3.95 27.77
N SER A 113 -18.35 3.53 26.59
CA SER A 113 -19.72 3.02 26.38
C SER A 113 -19.91 1.58 26.86
N GLY A 114 -18.84 0.92 27.32
CA GLY A 114 -18.88 -0.44 27.88
C GLY A 114 -18.86 -1.55 26.83
N HIS A 115 -18.51 -1.24 25.58
CA HIS A 115 -18.38 -2.24 24.53
C HIS A 115 -17.02 -2.95 24.52
N VAL A 116 -16.00 -2.34 25.15
CA VAL A 116 -14.61 -2.77 25.06
C VAL A 116 -13.89 -2.54 26.40
N ASP A 117 -13.14 -3.54 26.84
CA ASP A 117 -12.24 -3.41 28.00
C ASP A 117 -10.84 -3.04 27.54
N ILE A 118 -10.13 -2.23 28.34
CA ILE A 118 -8.75 -1.85 28.06
C ILE A 118 -7.83 -2.59 29.02
N GLU A 119 -6.97 -3.43 28.48
CA GLU A 119 -5.88 -4.09 29.19
C GLU A 119 -4.55 -3.43 28.82
N ASN A 120 -3.68 -3.22 29.81
CA ASN A 120 -2.30 -2.83 29.55
C ASN A 120 -1.43 -4.08 29.55
N THR A 121 -0.66 -4.27 28.48
CA THR A 121 0.30 -5.38 28.37
C THR A 121 1.59 -5.07 29.10
N ASP A 122 2.37 -6.10 29.43
CA ASP A 122 3.66 -5.94 30.11
C ASP A 122 4.66 -5.11 29.28
N ASP A 123 4.49 -5.08 27.96
CA ASP A 123 5.28 -4.28 27.02
C ASP A 123 4.84 -2.79 26.96
N GLY A 124 3.81 -2.42 27.73
CA GLY A 124 3.26 -1.07 27.78
C GLY A 124 2.33 -0.71 26.61
N SER A 125 1.91 -1.70 25.82
CA SER A 125 0.93 -1.51 24.74
C SER A 125 -0.50 -1.65 25.26
N LEU A 126 -1.41 -0.79 24.77
CA LEU A 126 -2.83 -0.87 25.07
C LEU A 126 -3.51 -1.94 24.20
N LEU A 127 -4.17 -2.89 24.86
CA LEU A 127 -4.91 -3.96 24.24
C LEU A 127 -6.41 -3.77 24.54
N PHE A 128 -7.21 -3.71 23.48
CA PHE A 128 -8.64 -3.52 23.55
C PHE A 128 -9.32 -4.88 23.41
N CYS A 129 -9.96 -5.34 24.48
CA CYS A 129 -10.62 -6.63 24.58
C CYS A 129 -12.13 -6.45 24.35
N PHE A 130 -12.61 -7.04 23.28
CA PHE A 130 -14.03 -7.10 22.96
C PHE A 130 -14.54 -8.41 23.56
N GLY A 131 -15.39 -8.31 24.59
CA GLY A 131 -15.86 -9.41 25.44
C GLY A 131 -16.63 -10.51 24.71
N ASP A 132 -17.92 -10.70 25.01
CA ASP A 132 -18.80 -11.74 24.45
C ASP A 132 -19.03 -11.57 22.92
N LEU A 133 -17.96 -11.72 22.14
CA LEU A 133 -18.04 -11.91 20.71
C LEU A 133 -18.34 -13.39 20.48
N PRO A 134 -19.34 -13.73 19.65
CA PRO A 134 -19.46 -15.08 19.16
C PRO A 134 -18.14 -15.44 18.48
N GLU A 135 -17.51 -16.50 18.97
CA GLU A 135 -16.30 -17.06 18.38
C GLU A 135 -16.68 -17.53 16.98
N PHE A 136 -16.44 -16.68 15.98
CA PHE A 136 -16.48 -17.12 14.59
C PHE A 136 -15.24 -17.97 14.41
N ASP A 137 -15.43 -19.25 14.09
CA ASP A 137 -14.35 -20.18 13.80
C ASP A 137 -13.41 -19.51 12.79
N THR A 138 -12.27 -19.04 13.31
CA THR A 138 -11.30 -18.25 12.55
C THR A 138 -10.79 -19.06 11.35
N GLU A 139 -10.79 -20.39 11.45
CA GLU A 139 -10.53 -21.28 10.32
C GLU A 139 -11.50 -21.12 9.16
N GLU A 140 -12.79 -20.90 9.41
CA GLU A 140 -13.80 -20.75 8.34
C GLU A 140 -13.63 -19.41 7.63
N ALA A 141 -13.44 -18.33 8.38
CA ALA A 141 -13.15 -17.00 7.82
C ALA A 141 -11.80 -16.95 7.09
N LEU A 142 -10.76 -17.65 7.61
CA LEU A 142 -9.48 -17.82 6.91
C LEU A 142 -9.63 -18.67 5.64
N ARG A 143 -10.47 -19.72 5.68
CA ARG A 143 -10.80 -20.51 4.49
C ARG A 143 -11.47 -19.65 3.44
N GLU A 144 -12.46 -18.84 3.83
CA GLU A 144 -13.20 -17.98 2.92
C GLU A 144 -12.28 -16.93 2.30
N ALA A 145 -11.46 -16.23 3.09
CA ALA A 145 -10.46 -15.29 2.58
C ALA A 145 -9.42 -15.97 1.66
N HIS A 146 -9.03 -17.21 1.96
CA HIS A 146 -8.13 -17.99 1.09
C HIS A 146 -8.80 -18.36 -0.25
N LEU A 147 -10.07 -18.74 -0.20
CA LEU A 147 -10.87 -19.08 -1.39
C LEU A 147 -11.12 -17.85 -2.26
N GLU A 148 -11.42 -16.69 -1.67
CA GLU A 148 -11.55 -15.41 -2.40
C GLU A 148 -10.23 -15.02 -3.06
N GLY A 149 -9.10 -15.14 -2.35
CA GLY A 149 -7.78 -14.89 -2.92
C GLY A 149 -7.43 -15.83 -4.08
N GLN A 150 -7.80 -17.11 -3.98
CA GLN A 150 -7.63 -18.08 -5.07
C GLN A 150 -8.53 -17.76 -6.27
N ALA A 151 -9.77 -17.34 -6.04
CA ALA A 151 -10.70 -16.97 -7.10
C ALA A 151 -10.18 -15.78 -7.92
N LEU A 152 -9.70 -14.71 -7.25
CA LEU A 152 -9.10 -13.55 -7.91
C LEU A 152 -7.83 -13.91 -8.69
N ALA A 153 -7.01 -14.81 -8.16
CA ALA A 153 -5.82 -15.29 -8.86
C ALA A 153 -6.19 -16.11 -10.11
N MET A 154 -7.24 -16.93 -10.04
CA MET A 154 -7.76 -17.66 -11.19
C MET A 154 -8.34 -16.74 -12.26
N GLU A 155 -9.08 -15.70 -11.86
CA GLU A 155 -9.65 -14.72 -12.77
C GLU A 155 -8.54 -13.97 -13.53
N GLY A 156 -7.53 -13.46 -12.83
CA GLY A 156 -6.37 -12.82 -13.47
C GLY A 156 -5.58 -13.77 -14.38
N MET A 157 -5.51 -15.07 -14.04
CA MET A 157 -4.86 -16.06 -14.89
C MET A 157 -5.69 -16.36 -16.16
N GLN A 158 -7.02 -16.34 -16.07
CA GLN A 158 -7.92 -16.56 -17.19
C GLN A 158 -7.87 -15.37 -18.17
N GLU A 159 -7.86 -14.13 -17.67
CA GLU A 159 -7.66 -12.94 -18.50
C GLU A 159 -6.32 -12.96 -19.24
N ALA A 160 -5.24 -13.37 -18.56
CA ALA A 160 -3.93 -13.48 -19.18
C ALA A 160 -3.89 -14.55 -20.29
N LEU A 161 -4.60 -15.66 -20.09
CA LEU A 161 -4.76 -16.72 -21.09
C LEU A 161 -5.56 -16.23 -22.31
N GLU A 162 -6.66 -15.50 -22.09
CA GLU A 162 -7.46 -14.91 -23.16
C GLU A 162 -6.64 -13.89 -23.98
N HIS A 163 -5.86 -13.04 -23.31
CA HIS A 163 -4.97 -12.09 -23.98
C HIS A 163 -3.89 -12.80 -24.82
N GLN A 164 -3.32 -13.90 -24.32
CA GLN A 164 -2.37 -14.70 -25.11
C GLN A 164 -3.03 -15.36 -26.33
N ALA A 165 -4.25 -15.87 -26.19
CA ALA A 165 -4.99 -16.46 -27.29
C ALA A 165 -5.35 -15.43 -28.38
N GLU A 166 -5.73 -14.21 -27.98
CA GLU A 166 -6.04 -13.14 -28.94
C GLU A 166 -4.78 -12.68 -29.70
N GLU A 167 -3.65 -12.53 -29.02
CA GLU A 167 -2.38 -12.18 -29.66
C GLU A 167 -1.91 -13.26 -30.63
N ALA A 168 -2.04 -14.54 -30.28
CA ALA A 168 -1.72 -15.66 -31.18
C ALA A 168 -2.57 -15.61 -32.47
N HIS A 169 -3.87 -15.35 -32.35
CA HIS A 169 -4.75 -15.20 -33.52
C HIS A 169 -4.42 -13.95 -34.35
N LYS A 170 -4.01 -12.84 -33.73
CA LYS A 170 -3.55 -11.64 -34.45
C LYS A 170 -2.27 -11.93 -35.24
N GLU A 171 -1.32 -12.68 -34.68
CA GLU A 171 -0.10 -13.08 -35.39
C GLU A 171 -0.39 -13.98 -36.58
N GLU A 172 -1.33 -14.92 -36.44
CA GLU A 172 -1.77 -15.79 -37.53
C GLU A 172 -2.34 -14.97 -38.71
N ARG A 173 -3.26 -14.03 -38.44
CA ARG A 173 -3.80 -13.13 -39.49
C ARG A 173 -2.72 -12.23 -40.10
N ARG A 174 -1.75 -11.78 -39.32
CA ARG A 174 -0.58 -11.02 -39.83
C ARG A 174 0.29 -11.88 -40.75
N SER A 175 0.38 -13.19 -40.50
CA SER A 175 1.12 -14.12 -41.36
C SER A 175 0.42 -14.35 -42.70
N GLU A 176 -0.90 -14.49 -42.71
CA GLU A 176 -1.71 -14.65 -43.93
C GLU A 176 -1.66 -13.41 -44.82
N THR A 177 -1.80 -12.22 -44.22
CA THR A 177 -1.71 -10.95 -44.97
C THR A 177 -0.31 -10.70 -45.54
N ARG A 178 0.75 -11.13 -44.85
CA ARG A 178 2.13 -11.13 -45.37
C ARG A 178 2.31 -12.12 -46.53
N ALA A 179 1.64 -13.26 -46.50
CA ALA A 179 1.67 -14.21 -47.61
C ALA A 179 0.95 -13.63 -48.84
N ALA A 180 -0.25 -13.06 -48.68
CA ALA A 180 -1.02 -12.48 -49.78
C ALA A 180 -0.32 -11.28 -50.46
N THR A 181 0.34 -10.43 -49.67
CA THR A 181 1.07 -9.27 -50.20
C THR A 181 2.32 -9.67 -50.99
N LYS A 182 3.06 -10.71 -50.58
CA LYS A 182 4.20 -11.24 -51.37
C LYS A 182 3.76 -11.70 -52.76
N THR A 183 2.62 -12.38 -52.87
CA THR A 183 2.09 -12.87 -54.15
C THR A 183 1.62 -11.71 -55.03
N GLY A 184 0.95 -10.71 -54.46
CA GLY A 184 0.48 -9.52 -55.18
C GLY A 184 1.62 -8.65 -55.73
N VAL A 185 2.70 -8.46 -54.95
CA VAL A 185 3.88 -7.70 -55.39
C VAL A 185 4.60 -8.40 -56.55
N ALA A 186 4.76 -9.73 -56.49
CA ALA A 186 5.37 -10.49 -57.58
C ALA A 186 4.55 -10.40 -58.88
N ALA A 187 3.22 -10.49 -58.78
CA ALA A 187 2.32 -10.32 -59.93
C ALA A 187 2.39 -8.90 -60.53
N GLY A 188 2.45 -7.87 -59.69
CA GLY A 188 2.59 -6.47 -60.13
C GLY A 188 3.90 -6.21 -60.88
N ILE A 189 5.03 -6.72 -60.38
CA ILE A 189 6.34 -6.61 -61.05
C ILE A 189 6.30 -7.30 -62.42
N ALA A 190 5.72 -8.50 -62.50
CA ALA A 190 5.58 -9.23 -63.76
C ALA A 190 4.73 -8.47 -64.80
N MET A 191 3.64 -7.82 -64.36
CA MET A 191 2.76 -7.05 -65.25
C MET A 191 3.44 -5.80 -65.81
N VAL A 192 4.23 -5.09 -64.98
CA VAL A 192 5.01 -3.92 -65.41
C VAL A 192 6.10 -4.34 -66.40
N ALA A 193 6.81 -5.44 -66.14
CA ALA A 193 7.82 -5.97 -67.05
C ALA A 193 7.22 -6.41 -68.40
N ALA A 194 6.07 -7.09 -68.39
CA ALA A 194 5.36 -7.47 -69.61
C ALA A 194 4.93 -6.24 -70.43
N ARG A 195 4.45 -5.18 -69.77
CA ARG A 195 4.07 -3.92 -70.45
C ARG A 195 5.28 -3.21 -71.05
N ALA A 196 6.43 -3.21 -70.37
CA ALA A 196 7.67 -2.64 -70.89
C ALA A 196 8.17 -3.40 -72.13
N LEU A 197 8.05 -4.73 -72.16
CA LEU A 197 8.41 -5.55 -73.33
C LEU A 197 7.42 -5.39 -74.50
N MET A 198 6.13 -5.13 -74.23
CA MET A 198 5.13 -4.88 -75.28
C MET A 198 5.26 -3.48 -75.91
N GLY A 199 5.73 -2.48 -75.15
CA GLY A 199 5.87 -1.10 -75.63
C GLY A 199 7.05 -0.85 -76.58
N THR A 200 7.95 -1.82 -76.77
CA THR A 200 9.11 -1.69 -77.67
C THR A 200 8.87 -2.30 -79.06
N LEU A 201 7.64 -2.68 -79.40
CA LEU A 201 7.26 -3.31 -80.67
C LEU A 201 6.47 -2.39 -81.62
N ASP A 202 6.39 -1.10 -81.31
CA ASP A 202 5.59 -0.11 -82.07
C ASP A 202 6.47 1.05 -82.54
N ASP A 203 7.53 0.74 -83.30
CA ASP A 203 8.36 1.73 -84.00
C ASP A 203 8.80 1.12 -85.34
N GLY A 204 7.95 1.24 -86.35
CA GLY A 204 8.34 0.92 -87.72
C GLY A 204 7.18 0.50 -88.60
N ASP A 205 6.45 1.48 -89.11
CA ASP A 205 6.06 1.55 -90.52
C ASP A 205 5.10 2.72 -90.69
N ASP A 206 5.63 3.89 -91.05
CA ASP A 206 4.87 4.89 -91.81
C ASP A 206 5.87 5.56 -92.77
N GLU A 207 5.72 5.20 -94.04
CA GLU A 207 6.39 5.76 -95.24
C GLU A 207 5.92 7.18 -95.58
#